data_AF-A0A920P5Y2-F1
#
_entry.id   AF-A0A920P5Y2-F1
#
_cell.length_a   1.000
_cell.length_b   1.000
_cell.length_c   1.000
_cell.angle_alpha   90.00
_cell.angle_beta   90.00
_cell.angle_gamma   90.00
#
_symmetry.space_group_name_H-M   'P 1'
#
loop_
_entity.id
_entity.type
_entity.pdbx_description
1 polymer ?
#
loop_
_entity_poly.entity_id
_entity_poly.type
_entity_poly.pdbx_seq_one_letter_code
_entity_poly.pdbx_strand_id
1 'polypeptide(L)'
;MEISFSLGASSEILSTMEGALKYGKPVSPSDLGLIDLVISGSVAVNREGMRIGKGGGFADIEFALAVEAGPVTNKTVFPDNSRPDTDFG
;
A
#
# COMPACT_ATOMS: atom_id res chain seq x y z
N MET A 1 -2.72 14.37 8.29
CA MET A 1 -2.08 15.69 8.49
C MET A 1 -1.05 15.69 9.62
N GLU A 2 -1.17 14.83 10.65
CA GLU A 2 -0.15 14.69 11.72
C GLU A 2 1.17 14.04 11.28
N ILE A 3 1.13 13.07 10.35
CA ILE A 3 2.31 12.27 9.94
C ILE A 3 3.43 13.15 9.36
N SER A 4 3.05 14.15 8.57
CA SER A 4 3.96 15.10 7.91
C SER A 4 4.75 15.95 8.91
N PHE A 5 4.10 16.36 10.01
CA PHE A 5 4.70 17.20 11.05
C PHE A 5 5.75 16.42 11.86
N SER A 6 5.51 15.12 12.09
CA SER A 6 6.46 14.25 12.81
C SER A 6 7.70 13.88 12.00
N LEU A 7 7.62 13.83 10.67
CA LEU A 7 8.72 13.43 9.79
C LEU A 7 9.47 14.62 9.16
N GLY A 8 9.03 15.86 9.43
CA GLY A 8 9.67 17.07 8.94
C GLY A 8 9.62 17.24 7.41
N ALA A 9 8.68 16.57 6.74
CA ALA A 9 8.50 16.61 5.29
C ALA A 9 7.01 16.59 4.94
N SER A 10 6.66 17.19 3.79
CA SER A 10 5.28 17.25 3.35
C SER A 10 4.77 15.88 2.87
N SER A 11 3.45 15.69 2.83
CA SER A 11 2.83 14.46 2.31
C SER A 11 3.26 14.13 0.89
N GLU A 12 3.43 15.14 0.05
CA GLU A 12 3.82 15.01 -1.35
C GLU A 12 5.20 14.34 -1.44
N ILE A 13 6.15 14.79 -0.60
CA ILE A 13 7.50 14.22 -0.54
C ILE A 13 7.44 12.79 0.01
N LEU A 14 6.75 12.59 1.14
CA LEU A 14 6.67 11.29 1.83
C LEU A 14 6.03 10.19 0.99
N SER A 15 5.13 10.56 0.07
CA SER A 15 4.44 9.62 -0.83
C SER A 15 5.24 9.21 -2.08
N THR A 16 6.46 9.73 -2.25
CA THR A 16 7.35 9.32 -3.34
C THR A 16 8.21 8.13 -2.93
N MET A 17 8.72 7.38 -3.91
CA MET A 17 9.69 6.30 -3.67
C MET A 17 10.95 6.81 -2.94
N GLU A 18 11.47 7.96 -3.36
CA GLU A 18 12.63 8.60 -2.72
C GLU A 18 12.33 9.02 -1.28
N GLY A 19 11.12 9.55 -1.04
CA GLY A 19 10.63 9.88 0.29
C GLY A 19 10.52 8.64 1.18
N ALA A 20 9.93 7.56 0.69
CA ALA A 20 9.82 6.30 1.41
C ALA A 20 11.19 5.73 1.79
N LEU A 21 12.18 5.78 0.89
CA LEU A 21 13.55 5.33 1.16
C LEU A 21 14.29 6.21 2.18
N LYS A 22 14.03 7.52 2.18
CA LYS A 22 14.72 8.48 3.05
C LYS A 22 14.12 8.57 4.45
N TYR A 23 12.79 8.57 4.55
CA TYR A 23 12.05 8.83 5.79
C TYR A 23 11.36 7.58 6.35
N GLY A 24 11.15 6.55 5.53
CA GLY A 24 10.57 5.30 5.96
C GLY A 24 11.52 4.47 6.80
N LYS A 25 10.95 3.54 7.56
CA LYS A 25 11.70 2.54 8.30
C LYS A 25 11.67 1.22 7.50
N PRO A 26 12.82 0.70 7.04
CA PRO A 26 12.87 -0.63 6.44
C PRO A 26 12.42 -1.68 7.46
N VAL A 27 11.51 -2.55 7.04
CA VAL A 27 11.00 -3.66 7.86
C VAL A 27 11.04 -4.94 7.03
N SER A 28 11.30 -6.08 7.67
CA SER A 28 11.09 -7.36 7.01
C SER A 28 9.59 -7.65 6.91
N PRO A 29 9.12 -8.46 5.94
CA PRO A 29 7.71 -8.84 5.87
C PRO A 29 7.18 -9.44 7.17
N SER A 30 7.99 -10.22 7.88
CA SER A 30 7.65 -10.84 9.16
C SER A 30 7.52 -9.85 10.33
N ASP A 31 8.10 -8.65 10.19
CA ASP A 31 8.05 -7.59 11.20
C ASP A 31 6.96 -6.55 10.91
N LEU A 32 6.19 -6.73 9.83
CA LEU A 32 5.04 -5.88 9.54
C LEU A 32 3.99 -6.05 10.64
N GLY A 33 3.64 -4.94 11.30
CA GLY A 33 2.45 -4.89 12.15
C GLY A 33 1.17 -5.01 11.32
N LEU A 34 0.03 -5.15 12.00
CA LEU A 34 -1.27 -5.16 11.32
C LEU A 34 -1.45 -3.91 10.45
N ILE A 35 -1.88 -4.13 9.21
CA ILE A 35 -2.12 -3.06 8.24
C ILE A 35 -3.61 -2.71 8.26
N ASP A 36 -3.92 -1.48 8.64
CA ASP A 36 -5.30 -0.98 8.64
C ASP A 36 -5.74 -0.46 7.26
N LEU A 37 -4.80 -0.02 6.42
CA LEU A 37 -5.08 0.60 5.13
C LEU A 37 -3.98 0.32 4.10
N VAL A 38 -4.37 -0.14 2.92
CA VAL A 38 -3.48 -0.24 1.75
C VAL A 38 -3.87 0.81 0.73
N ILE A 39 -2.91 1.60 0.27
CA ILE A 39 -3.09 2.57 -0.81
C ILE A 39 -2.17 2.16 -1.96
N SER A 40 -2.75 1.93 -3.14
CA SER A 40 -2.00 1.57 -4.33
C SER A 40 -2.24 2.59 -5.45
N GLY A 41 -1.16 3.07 -6.05
CA GLY A 41 -1.23 3.93 -7.22
C GLY A 41 -1.78 3.17 -8.43
N SER A 42 -2.66 3.82 -9.19
CA SER A 42 -3.30 3.22 -10.37
C SER A 42 -3.34 4.23 -11.53
N VAL A 43 -3.26 3.73 -12.76
CA VAL A 43 -3.46 4.51 -14.00
C VAL A 43 -4.95 4.79 -14.22
N ALA A 44 -5.79 3.81 -13.93
CA ALA A 44 -7.24 3.93 -13.98
C ALA A 44 -7.88 3.06 -12.88
N VAL A 45 -9.06 3.48 -12.41
CA VAL A 45 -9.93 2.69 -11.53
C VAL A 45 -11.37 2.83 -12.02
N ASN A 46 -12.16 1.76 -11.92
CA ASN A 46 -13.59 1.82 -12.22
C ASN A 46 -14.42 2.00 -10.91
N ARG A 47 -15.74 2.14 -11.04
CA ARG A 47 -16.65 2.31 -9.87
C ARG A 47 -16.80 1.06 -9.02
N GLU A 48 -16.47 -0.10 -9.56
CA GLU A 48 -16.53 -1.39 -8.87
C GLU A 48 -15.27 -1.68 -8.07
N GLY A 49 -14.21 -0.88 -8.26
CA GLY A 49 -12.93 -1.09 -7.58
C GLY A 49 -11.83 -1.71 -8.41
N MET A 50 -12.13 -2.10 -9.65
CA MET A 50 -11.12 -2.68 -10.53
C MET A 50 -10.09 -1.62 -10.92
N ARG A 51 -8.81 -1.92 -10.75
CA ARG A 51 -7.71 -0.99 -10.97
C ARG A 51 -6.74 -1.50 -12.02
N ILE A 52 -6.17 -0.58 -12.78
CA ILE A 52 -5.10 -0.89 -13.75
C ILE A 52 -3.85 -0.13 -13.31
N GLY A 53 -2.80 -0.87 -12.96
CA GLY A 53 -1.48 -0.31 -12.65
C GLY A 53 -0.68 0.05 -13.90
N LYS A 54 0.60 0.39 -13.73
CA LYS A 54 1.52 0.66 -14.85
C LYS A 54 1.86 -0.61 -15.68
N GLY A 55 1.44 -1.79 -15.23
CA GLY A 55 1.69 -3.08 -15.91
C GLY A 55 2.98 -3.80 -15.48
N GLY A 56 3.68 -3.33 -14.45
CA GLY A 56 4.91 -3.96 -13.95
C GLY A 56 4.70 -5.06 -12.90
N GLY A 57 3.49 -5.21 -12.34
CA GLY A 57 3.17 -6.24 -11.34
C GLY A 57 3.82 -6.09 -9.96
N PHE A 58 4.71 -5.11 -9.75
CA PHE A 58 5.43 -4.95 -8.48
C PHE A 58 4.51 -4.74 -7.28
N ALA A 59 3.49 -3.88 -7.42
CA ALA A 59 2.54 -3.62 -6.33
C ALA A 59 1.74 -4.87 -5.95
N ASP A 60 1.43 -5.72 -6.92
CA ASP A 60 0.66 -6.95 -6.70
C ASP A 60 1.53 -8.01 -5.99
N ILE A 61 2.81 -8.09 -6.35
CA ILE A 61 3.80 -8.94 -5.67
C ILE A 61 4.03 -8.50 -4.22
N GLU A 62 4.27 -7.20 -3.99
CA GLU A 62 4.45 -6.65 -2.64
C GLU A 62 3.22 -6.89 -1.77
N PHE A 63 2.03 -6.72 -2.36
CA PHE A 63 0.79 -7.00 -1.67
C PHE A 63 0.63 -8.49 -1.35
N ALA A 64 0.88 -9.39 -2.30
CA ALA A 64 0.83 -10.84 -2.06
C ALA A 64 1.80 -11.28 -0.96
N LEU A 65 3.01 -10.71 -0.91
CA LEU A 65 3.96 -10.93 0.18
C LEU A 65 3.43 -10.45 1.53
N ALA A 66 2.76 -9.29 1.56
CA ALA A 66 2.12 -8.77 2.77
C ALA A 66 0.91 -9.60 3.21
N VAL A 67 0.16 -10.20 2.29
CA VAL A 67 -0.92 -11.15 2.63
C VAL A 67 -0.34 -12.42 3.23
N GLU A 68 0.67 -13.01 2.59
CA GLU A 68 1.31 -14.25 3.05
C GLU A 68 1.99 -14.07 4.42
N ALA A 69 2.56 -12.90 4.70
CA ALA A 69 3.17 -12.60 5.99
C ALA A 69 2.14 -12.46 7.15
N GLY A 70 0.84 -12.34 6.85
CA GLY A 70 -0.24 -12.17 7.83
C GLY A 70 -0.64 -10.77 8.31
N PRO A 71 0.04 -9.64 8.04
CA PRO A 71 -0.40 -8.31 8.49
C PRO A 71 -1.66 -7.79 7.78
N VAL A 72 -1.97 -8.29 6.58
CA VAL A 72 -3.22 -7.97 5.86
C VAL A 72 -4.32 -8.91 6.33
N THR A 73 -5.42 -8.35 6.84
CA THR A 73 -6.52 -9.11 7.43
C THR A 73 -7.86 -8.67 6.85
N ASN A 74 -8.94 -9.31 7.28
CA ASN A 74 -10.32 -8.89 6.96
C ASN A 74 -10.70 -7.51 7.52
N LYS A 75 -9.86 -6.92 8.38
CA LYS A 75 -10.03 -5.55 8.90
C LYS A 75 -9.29 -4.51 8.07
N THR A 76 -8.38 -4.94 7.19
CA THR A 76 -7.64 -4.04 6.32
C THR A 76 -8.59 -3.39 5.32
N VAL A 77 -8.53 -2.06 5.24
CA VAL A 77 -9.35 -1.26 4.34
C VAL A 77 -8.62 -1.04 3.02
N PHE A 78 -9.38 -1.08 1.93
CA PHE A 78 -8.93 -0.81 0.57
C PHE A 78 -9.82 0.28 -0.06
N PRO A 79 -9.27 1.43 -0.49
CA PRO A 79 -10.06 2.53 -1.05
C PRO A 79 -10.81 2.18 -2.33
N ASP A 80 -10.32 1.20 -3.08
CA ASP A 80 -10.91 0.65 -4.28
C ASP A 80 -11.84 -0.53 -3.98
N ASN A 81 -12.29 -0.76 -2.75
CA ASN A 81 -13.12 -1.90 -2.36
C ASN A 81 -12.52 -3.29 -2.68
N SER A 82 -11.21 -3.36 -2.99
CA SER A 82 -10.53 -4.64 -3.13
C SER A 82 -10.55 -5.40 -1.79
N ARG A 83 -10.47 -6.72 -1.86
CA ARG A 83 -10.39 -7.59 -0.68
C ARG A 83 -9.15 -8.48 -0.75
N PRO A 84 -8.66 -8.98 0.38
CA PRO A 84 -7.49 -9.87 0.39
C PRO A 84 -7.72 -11.16 -0.42
N ASP A 85 -8.99 -11.57 -0.56
CA ASP A 85 -9.44 -12.77 -1.30
C ASP A 85 -9.79 -12.50 -2.77
N THR A 86 -9.80 -11.24 -3.21
CA THR A 86 -10.04 -10.91 -4.63
C THR A 86 -8.72 -10.81 -5.37
N ASP A 87 -8.62 -11.54 -6.47
CA ASP A 87 -7.48 -11.50 -7.39
C ASP A 87 -7.28 -10.05 -7.87
N PHE A 88 -6.11 -9.47 -7.59
CA PHE A 88 -5.74 -8.12 -8.01
C PHE A 88 -5.33 -8.16 -9.49
N GLY A 89 -6.32 -8.29 -10.38
CA GLY A 89 -6.16 -8.23 -11.84
C GLY A 89 -6.54 -6.88 -12.41
#